data_AF-A0A1G2DGQ3-F1
#
_entry.id   AF-A0A1G2DGQ3-F1
#
_cell.length_a   1.000
_cell.length_b   1.000
_cell.length_c   1.000
_cell.angle_alpha   90.00
_cell.angle_beta   90.00
_cell.angle_gamma   90.00
#
_symmetry.space_group_name_H-M   'P 1'
#
loop_
_entity.id
_entity.type
_entity.pdbx_description
1 polymer ?
#
loop_
_entity_poly.entity_id
_entity_poly.type
_entity_poly.pdbx_seq_one_letter_code
_entity_poly.pdbx_strand_id
1 'polypeptide(L)'
;MYLKRGVRKESADKVYDFFANHQGFRVPYRCSEETGIGLKECAHLKRYLYEKNALGGRVFGPREAHQEHMRARILEKFPVLSKDSAILEIGPGGTPVFPLGDFPNWHGVDKNLDDAGCIHYHKNFTKIKWRNPNYGHRRIIRGEWEHLSRAIQKELGLLGTFDLIVASHTYEHVFQPIQCLKEAALCLKKGGVVALFVPNGYSDDPAFRTEITHTLFLVPDMIQEFFEHSQSFRDVTIENFRPNFDFFISAVKR
;
A
#
# COMPACT_ATOMS: atom_id res chain seq x y z
N MET A 1 -10.34 -12.39 -31.85
CA MET A 1 -9.33 -13.39 -31.45
C MET A 1 -9.88 -14.14 -30.24
N TYR A 2 -10.32 -15.39 -30.39
CA TYR A 2 -10.88 -16.18 -29.29
C TYR A 2 -9.73 -16.66 -28.39
N LEU A 3 -9.76 -16.29 -27.11
CA LEU A 3 -8.94 -16.92 -26.07
C LEU A 3 -9.57 -18.29 -25.76
N LYS A 4 -8.76 -19.35 -25.56
CA LYS A 4 -9.14 -20.78 -25.37
C LYS A 4 -10.65 -21.06 -25.26
N ARG A 5 -11.20 -21.77 -26.26
CA ARG A 5 -12.59 -22.31 -26.36
C ARG A 5 -13.61 -21.69 -25.39
N GLY A 6 -14.33 -20.67 -25.85
CA GLY A 6 -15.59 -20.21 -25.24
C GLY A 6 -15.57 -18.82 -24.61
N VAL A 7 -14.40 -18.24 -24.33
CA VAL A 7 -14.32 -16.88 -23.74
C VAL A 7 -14.43 -15.82 -24.84
N ARG A 8 -15.53 -15.04 -24.82
CA ARG A 8 -15.67 -13.83 -25.64
C ARG A 8 -14.83 -12.72 -25.00
N LYS A 9 -13.96 -12.09 -25.79
CA LYS A 9 -13.08 -11.00 -25.33
C LYS A 9 -13.89 -9.88 -24.65
N GLU A 10 -15.00 -9.48 -25.24
CA GLU A 10 -15.89 -8.45 -24.70
C GLU A 10 -16.42 -8.78 -23.29
N SER A 11 -16.81 -10.04 -23.04
CA SER A 11 -17.23 -10.47 -21.70
C SER A 11 -16.09 -10.38 -20.69
N ALA A 12 -14.88 -10.79 -21.09
CA ALA A 12 -13.71 -10.71 -20.23
C ALA A 12 -13.33 -9.26 -19.90
N ASP A 13 -13.44 -8.35 -20.87
CA ASP A 13 -13.17 -6.92 -20.69
C ASP A 13 -14.19 -6.28 -19.73
N LYS A 14 -15.49 -6.60 -19.86
CA LYS A 14 -16.55 -6.15 -18.92
C LYS A 14 -16.31 -6.66 -17.49
N VAL A 15 -15.96 -7.94 -17.34
CA VAL A 15 -15.64 -8.52 -16.03
C VAL A 15 -14.37 -7.89 -15.44
N TYR A 16 -13.35 -7.67 -16.26
CA TYR A 16 -12.15 -6.97 -15.82
C TYR A 16 -12.47 -5.57 -15.30
N ASP A 17 -13.22 -4.77 -16.08
CA ASP A 17 -13.59 -3.41 -15.69
C ASP A 17 -14.37 -3.38 -14.37
N PHE A 18 -15.33 -4.30 -14.19
CA PHE A 18 -16.04 -4.44 -12.92
C PHE A 18 -15.07 -4.70 -11.74
N PHE A 19 -14.22 -5.71 -11.83
CA PHE A 19 -13.32 -6.05 -10.71
C PHE A 19 -12.19 -5.02 -10.51
N ALA A 20 -11.80 -4.28 -11.55
CA ALA A 20 -10.79 -3.23 -11.46
C ALA A 20 -11.37 -1.94 -10.87
N ASN A 21 -12.55 -1.50 -11.33
CA ASN A 21 -12.97 -0.10 -11.21
C ASN A 21 -14.31 0.11 -10.49
N HIS A 22 -15.14 -0.92 -10.30
CA HIS A 22 -16.44 -0.77 -9.65
C HIS A 22 -16.32 -0.21 -8.21
N GLN A 23 -17.20 0.73 -7.87
CA GLN A 23 -17.25 1.39 -6.56
C GLN A 23 -18.28 0.66 -5.68
N GLY A 24 -17.83 -0.36 -4.95
CA GLY A 24 -18.66 -1.26 -4.17
C GLY A 24 -18.04 -2.65 -4.09
N PHE A 25 -18.55 -3.52 -3.19
CA PHE A 25 -18.00 -4.87 -3.00
C PHE A 25 -18.00 -5.68 -4.30
N ARG A 26 -16.80 -6.07 -4.74
CA ARG A 26 -16.59 -6.68 -6.05
C ARG A 26 -16.70 -8.18 -5.96
N VAL A 27 -17.92 -8.71 -5.92
CA VAL A 27 -18.17 -10.16 -5.87
C VAL A 27 -18.79 -10.65 -7.18
N PRO A 28 -18.65 -11.94 -7.56
CA PRO A 28 -19.22 -12.47 -8.81
C PRO A 28 -20.72 -12.25 -8.97
N TYR A 29 -21.47 -12.24 -7.87
CA TYR A 29 -22.90 -11.91 -7.85
C TYR A 29 -23.17 -10.48 -8.35
N ARG A 30 -22.52 -9.48 -7.75
CA ARG A 30 -22.63 -8.08 -8.19
C ARG A 30 -22.13 -7.89 -9.61
N CYS A 31 -21.04 -8.55 -9.98
CA CYS A 31 -20.54 -8.55 -11.36
C CYS A 31 -21.61 -8.99 -12.36
N SER A 32 -22.39 -10.03 -12.00
CA SER A 32 -23.48 -10.52 -12.84
C SER A 32 -24.60 -9.50 -13.02
N GLU A 33 -25.00 -8.84 -11.93
CA GLU A 33 -26.02 -7.78 -11.95
C GLU A 33 -25.59 -6.59 -12.81
N GLU A 34 -24.35 -6.11 -12.65
CA GLU A 34 -23.85 -4.92 -13.33
C GLU A 34 -23.53 -5.14 -14.81
N THR A 35 -22.99 -6.31 -15.17
CA THR A 35 -22.53 -6.58 -16.54
C THR A 35 -23.56 -7.28 -17.42
N GLY A 36 -24.61 -7.85 -16.82
CA GLY A 36 -25.57 -8.74 -17.48
C GLY A 36 -25.00 -10.11 -17.86
N ILE A 37 -23.76 -10.43 -17.50
CA ILE A 37 -23.13 -11.74 -17.72
C ILE A 37 -23.60 -12.70 -16.63
N GLY A 38 -23.82 -13.98 -16.96
CA GLY A 38 -24.31 -14.95 -15.97
C GLY A 38 -23.31 -15.19 -14.82
N LEU A 39 -23.81 -15.35 -13.59
CA LEU A 39 -22.98 -15.53 -12.38
C LEU A 39 -21.83 -16.53 -12.52
N LYS A 40 -22.10 -17.72 -13.07
CA LYS A 40 -21.08 -18.76 -13.27
C LYS A 40 -20.01 -18.33 -14.27
N GLU A 41 -20.40 -17.57 -15.29
CA GLU A 41 -19.48 -17.01 -16.28
C GLU A 41 -18.64 -15.88 -15.67
N CYS A 42 -19.23 -14.96 -14.89
CA CYS A 42 -18.46 -13.95 -14.14
C CYS A 42 -17.41 -14.58 -13.23
N ALA A 43 -17.78 -15.62 -12.46
CA ALA A 43 -16.85 -16.34 -11.60
C ALA A 43 -15.72 -17.02 -12.40
N HIS A 44 -16.06 -17.64 -13.54
CA HIS A 44 -15.09 -18.26 -14.43
C HIS A 44 -14.12 -17.24 -15.05
N LEU A 45 -14.63 -16.13 -15.56
CA LEU A 45 -13.86 -15.06 -16.16
C LEU A 45 -12.97 -14.35 -15.14
N LYS A 46 -13.47 -14.12 -13.92
CA LYS A 46 -12.63 -13.62 -12.82
C LYS A 46 -11.45 -14.56 -12.57
N ARG A 47 -11.69 -15.86 -12.40
CA ARG A 47 -10.60 -16.84 -12.22
C ARG A 47 -9.61 -16.84 -13.38
N TYR A 48 -10.11 -16.78 -14.61
CA TYR A 48 -9.28 -16.67 -15.80
C TYR A 48 -8.39 -15.41 -15.77
N LEU A 49 -8.93 -14.25 -15.40
CA LEU A 49 -8.16 -13.00 -15.26
C LEU A 49 -7.08 -13.10 -14.19
N TYR A 50 -7.36 -13.78 -13.07
CA TYR A 50 -6.36 -14.08 -12.03
C TYR A 50 -5.25 -15.02 -12.54
N GLU A 51 -5.61 -16.09 -13.27
CA GLU A 51 -4.64 -17.01 -13.89
C GLU A 51 -3.75 -16.31 -14.94
N LYS A 52 -4.25 -15.22 -15.53
CA LYS A 52 -3.53 -14.37 -16.47
C LYS A 52 -2.78 -13.20 -15.82
N ASN A 53 -2.78 -13.11 -14.49
CA ASN A 53 -2.20 -11.98 -13.76
C ASN A 53 -2.77 -10.62 -14.22
N ALA A 54 -4.03 -10.56 -14.64
CA ALA A 54 -4.70 -9.30 -14.96
C ALA A 54 -5.33 -8.66 -13.71
N LEU A 55 -5.65 -9.46 -12.70
CA LEU A 55 -6.21 -9.02 -11.41
C LEU A 55 -5.41 -9.62 -10.25
N GLY A 56 -5.53 -9.00 -9.08
CA GLY A 56 -5.01 -9.51 -7.80
C GLY A 56 -3.54 -9.16 -7.55
N GLY A 57 -2.96 -9.76 -6.51
CA GLY A 57 -1.61 -9.41 -6.05
C GLY A 57 -0.47 -9.75 -7.01
N ARG A 58 -0.72 -10.59 -8.02
CA ARG A 58 0.30 -11.14 -8.93
C ARG A 58 0.39 -10.43 -10.28
N VAL A 59 -0.20 -9.24 -10.42
CA VAL A 59 -0.30 -8.53 -11.71
C VAL A 59 1.05 -8.29 -12.38
N PHE A 60 2.09 -8.01 -11.59
CA PHE A 60 3.44 -7.84 -12.11
C PHE A 60 4.14 -9.17 -12.40
N GLY A 61 3.63 -10.29 -11.90
CA GLY A 61 4.21 -11.61 -12.09
C GLY A 61 4.37 -12.35 -10.76
N PRO A 62 4.47 -13.70 -10.79
CA PRO A 62 4.46 -14.52 -9.57
C PRO A 62 5.77 -14.46 -8.75
N ARG A 63 6.83 -13.86 -9.29
CA ARG A 63 8.16 -13.77 -8.66
C ARG A 63 8.73 -12.35 -8.66
N GLU A 64 7.98 -11.37 -9.11
CA GLU A 64 8.46 -9.99 -9.18
C GLU A 64 8.39 -9.32 -7.80
N ALA A 65 9.42 -8.56 -7.47
CA ALA A 65 9.48 -7.80 -6.24
C ALA A 65 8.51 -6.61 -6.33
N HIS A 66 7.38 -6.70 -5.63
CA HIS A 66 6.33 -5.67 -5.67
C HIS A 66 6.84 -4.28 -5.24
N GLN A 67 7.83 -4.24 -4.35
CA GLN A 67 8.49 -3.02 -3.87
C GLN A 67 9.13 -2.20 -4.99
N GLU A 68 9.67 -2.84 -6.03
CA GLU A 68 10.28 -2.13 -7.15
C GLU A 68 9.23 -1.40 -7.97
N HIS A 69 8.07 -2.03 -8.21
CA HIS A 69 6.93 -1.42 -8.88
C HIS A 69 6.31 -0.29 -8.05
N MET A 70 6.23 -0.47 -6.73
CA MET A 70 5.77 0.58 -5.81
C MET A 70 6.69 1.80 -5.88
N ARG A 71 8.00 1.58 -5.80
CA ARG A 71 9.01 2.63 -5.93
C ARG A 71 8.93 3.33 -7.28
N ALA A 72 8.87 2.57 -8.38
CA ALA A 72 8.76 3.12 -9.73
C ALA A 72 7.51 4.01 -9.86
N ARG A 73 6.36 3.56 -9.35
CA ARG A 73 5.11 4.35 -9.37
C ARG A 73 5.25 5.67 -8.59
N ILE A 74 5.90 5.66 -7.43
CA ILE A 74 6.16 6.90 -6.66
C ILE A 74 7.04 7.85 -7.47
N LEU A 75 8.16 7.36 -8.00
CA LEU A 75 9.14 8.19 -8.73
C LEU A 75 8.58 8.72 -10.06
N GLU A 76 7.73 7.95 -10.74
CA GLU A 76 7.00 8.40 -11.94
C GLU A 76 6.06 9.57 -11.62
N LYS A 77 5.30 9.47 -10.52
CA LYS A 77 4.34 10.50 -10.13
C LYS A 77 4.99 11.76 -9.55
N PHE A 78 6.12 11.58 -8.85
CA PHE A 78 6.84 12.66 -8.18
C PHE A 78 8.29 12.72 -8.67
N PRO A 79 8.54 13.25 -9.90
CA PRO A 79 9.87 13.28 -10.51
C PRO A 79 10.87 14.20 -9.79
N VAL A 80 10.41 14.99 -8.81
CA VAL A 80 11.27 15.77 -7.91
C VAL A 80 12.02 14.89 -6.90
N LEU A 81 11.54 13.67 -6.66
CA LEU A 81 12.22 12.71 -5.79
C LEU A 81 13.40 12.09 -6.52
N SER A 82 14.48 11.86 -5.77
CA SER A 82 15.71 11.27 -6.29
C SER A 82 16.35 10.36 -5.25
N LYS A 83 17.49 9.75 -5.61
CA LYS A 83 18.31 8.96 -4.66
C LYS A 83 18.76 9.76 -3.42
N ASP A 84 18.87 11.08 -3.55
CA ASP A 84 19.35 11.96 -2.48
C ASP A 84 18.20 12.46 -1.58
N SER A 85 16.94 12.15 -1.93
CA SER A 85 15.79 12.51 -1.11
C SER A 85 15.83 11.88 0.28
N ALA A 86 15.41 12.65 1.29
CA ALA A 86 15.21 12.16 2.64
C ALA A 86 13.89 11.37 2.70
N ILE A 87 13.99 10.06 2.93
CA ILE A 87 12.85 9.13 2.90
C ILE A 87 12.64 8.58 4.30
N LEU A 88 11.39 8.62 4.77
CA LEU A 88 10.96 7.91 5.96
C LEU A 88 9.97 6.82 5.56
N GLU A 89 10.33 5.56 5.79
CA GLU A 89 9.47 4.41 5.53
C GLU A 89 8.88 3.85 6.83
N ILE A 90 7.55 3.73 6.86
CA ILE A 90 6.81 3.25 8.03
C ILE A 90 6.44 1.79 7.79
N GLY A 91 6.84 0.92 8.71
CA GLY A 91 6.63 -0.52 8.63
C GLY A 91 7.36 -1.19 7.45
N PRO A 92 8.69 -0.98 7.26
CA PRO A 92 9.41 -1.53 6.11
C PRO A 92 9.49 -3.07 6.09
N GLY A 93 9.09 -3.75 7.17
CA GLY A 93 9.11 -5.21 7.28
C GLY A 93 10.53 -5.74 7.13
N GLY A 94 10.78 -6.61 6.15
CA GLY A 94 12.14 -6.92 5.74
C GLY A 94 12.40 -6.81 4.24
N THR A 95 11.49 -6.17 3.52
CA THR A 95 11.70 -5.79 2.11
C THR A 95 11.21 -4.36 1.93
N PRO A 96 12.07 -3.35 2.17
CA PRO A 96 11.67 -1.95 2.05
C PRO A 96 11.34 -1.59 0.60
N VAL A 97 10.45 -0.60 0.43
CA VAL A 97 10.16 -0.01 -0.88
C VAL A 97 11.38 0.71 -1.43
N PHE A 98 12.13 1.40 -0.57
CA PHE A 98 13.36 2.10 -0.94
C PHE A 98 14.57 1.42 -0.28
N PRO A 99 15.37 0.63 -1.04
CA PRO A 99 16.51 -0.06 -0.49
C PRO A 99 17.63 0.91 -0.11
N LEU A 100 18.21 0.74 1.07
CA LEU A 100 19.25 1.62 1.62
C LEU A 100 20.49 1.75 0.71
N GLY A 101 20.83 0.70 -0.05
CA GLY A 101 21.97 0.71 -0.97
C GLY A 101 21.84 1.76 -2.08
N ASP A 102 20.62 2.04 -2.51
CA ASP A 102 20.33 3.01 -3.58
C ASP A 102 19.88 4.37 -3.01
N PHE A 103 19.33 4.39 -1.79
CA PHE A 103 18.78 5.57 -1.13
C PHE A 103 19.47 5.81 0.22
N PRO A 104 20.65 6.48 0.24
CA PRO A 104 21.46 6.64 1.45
C PRO A 104 20.82 7.51 2.55
N ASN A 105 19.81 8.32 2.20
CA ASN A 105 19.06 9.18 3.13
C ASN A 105 17.73 8.53 3.57
N TRP A 106 17.63 7.21 3.46
CA TRP A 106 16.50 6.43 3.94
C TRP A 106 16.55 6.23 5.47
N HIS A 107 15.37 6.33 6.09
CA HIS A 107 15.12 6.04 7.49
C HIS A 107 13.86 5.19 7.61
N GLY A 108 13.80 4.36 8.65
CA GLY A 108 12.67 3.48 8.92
C GLY A 108 12.07 3.70 10.32
N VAL A 109 10.78 3.44 10.45
CA VAL A 109 10.11 3.28 11.74
C VAL A 109 9.35 1.95 11.74
N ASP A 110 9.47 1.17 12.80
CA ASP A 110 8.64 -0.03 13.01
C ASP A 110 8.34 -0.23 14.50
N LYS A 111 7.05 -0.45 14.82
CA LYS A 111 6.61 -0.64 16.22
C LYS A 111 7.11 -1.96 16.82
N ASN A 112 7.39 -2.94 15.97
CA ASN A 112 7.83 -4.28 16.34
C ASN A 112 9.35 -4.46 16.27
N LEU A 113 10.11 -3.37 16.10
CA LEU A 113 11.56 -3.40 16.16
C LEU A 113 12.02 -3.73 17.59
N ASP A 114 12.89 -4.73 17.74
CA ASP A 114 13.58 -5.04 19.00
C ASP A 114 14.96 -4.34 19.10
N ASP A 115 15.54 -4.38 20.29
CA ASP A 115 16.85 -3.77 20.57
C ASP A 115 18.00 -4.45 19.79
N ALA A 116 17.77 -5.64 19.24
CA ALA A 116 18.71 -6.36 18.39
C ALA A 116 18.57 -5.99 16.89
N GLY A 117 17.66 -5.06 16.55
CA GLY A 117 17.41 -4.61 15.18
C GLY A 117 16.57 -5.59 14.35
N CYS A 118 15.78 -6.44 14.99
CA CYS A 118 14.88 -7.39 14.32
C CYS A 118 13.43 -6.92 14.42
N ILE A 119 12.67 -7.10 13.35
CA ILE A 119 11.22 -6.85 13.33
C ILE A 119 10.48 -8.16 13.56
N HIS A 120 9.57 -8.15 14.53
CA HIS A 120 8.75 -9.32 14.89
C HIS A 120 7.33 -9.15 14.37
N TYR A 121 6.89 -10.02 13.48
CA TYR A 121 5.53 -9.99 12.93
C TYR A 121 4.81 -11.32 13.17
N HIS A 122 3.50 -11.28 13.40
CA HIS A 122 2.68 -12.47 13.52
C HIS A 122 1.81 -12.60 12.26
N LYS A 123 2.01 -13.68 11.50
CA LYS A 123 1.16 -14.03 10.37
C LYS A 123 0.46 -15.34 10.65
N ASN A 124 -0.87 -15.35 10.71
CA ASN A 124 -1.67 -16.57 10.92
C ASN A 124 -1.15 -17.43 12.09
N PHE A 125 -1.01 -16.82 13.28
CA PHE A 125 -0.47 -17.45 14.50
C PHE A 125 1.00 -17.90 14.44
N THR A 126 1.70 -17.68 13.32
CA THR A 126 3.13 -17.97 13.18
C THR A 126 3.93 -16.71 13.45
N LYS A 127 4.88 -16.78 14.40
CA LYS A 127 5.82 -15.70 14.66
C LYS A 127 6.91 -15.71 13.59
N ILE A 128 6.96 -14.66 12.79
CA ILE A 128 8.00 -14.41 11.78
C ILE A 128 8.97 -13.41 12.37
N LYS A 129 10.27 -13.75 12.34
CA LYS A 129 11.34 -12.86 12.73
C LYS A 129 12.07 -12.41 11.47
N TRP A 130 11.94 -11.13 11.14
CA TRP A 130 12.67 -10.54 10.03
C TRP A 130 13.96 -9.98 10.62
N ARG A 131 15.03 -10.76 10.50
CA ARG A 131 16.38 -10.32 10.81
C ARG A 131 16.92 -9.68 9.55
N ASN A 132 16.74 -8.38 9.40
CA ASN A 132 17.15 -7.74 8.16
C ASN A 132 18.57 -7.16 8.28
N PRO A 133 19.58 -7.75 7.64
CA PRO A 133 20.91 -7.13 7.52
C PRO A 133 20.89 -5.81 6.72
N ASN A 134 19.78 -5.48 6.04
CA ASN A 134 19.73 -4.40 5.05
C ASN A 134 19.42 -3.00 5.59
N TYR A 135 18.96 -2.84 6.84
CA TYR A 135 18.55 -1.51 7.33
C TYR A 135 19.71 -0.68 7.89
N GLY A 136 20.82 -1.30 8.28
CA GLY A 136 21.85 -0.64 9.08
C GLY A 136 21.28 -0.23 10.45
N HIS A 137 21.90 -0.69 11.54
CA HIS A 137 21.38 -0.56 12.92
C HIS A 137 20.99 0.86 13.39
N ARG A 138 21.32 1.92 12.64
CA ARG A 138 21.02 3.33 12.98
C ARG A 138 20.00 4.03 12.09
N ARG A 139 19.50 3.38 11.02
CA ARG A 139 18.54 4.03 10.11
C ARG A 139 17.10 3.68 10.43
N ILE A 140 16.85 2.59 11.15
CA ILE A 140 15.53 2.19 11.60
C ILE A 140 15.41 2.37 13.12
N ILE A 141 14.30 2.97 13.56
CA ILE A 141 14.02 3.19 14.98
C ILE A 141 12.70 2.53 15.38
N ARG A 142 12.55 2.26 16.68
CA ARG A 142 11.29 1.75 17.22
C ARG A 142 10.31 2.90 17.41
N GLY A 143 9.12 2.79 16.82
CA GLY A 143 8.09 3.82 16.95
C GLY A 143 6.74 3.37 16.41
N GLU A 144 5.68 3.97 16.94
CA GLU A 144 4.31 3.83 16.45
C GLU A 144 3.95 5.02 15.58
N TRP A 145 3.17 4.80 14.52
CA TRP A 145 2.81 5.87 13.58
C TRP A 145 1.96 6.95 14.27
N GLU A 146 1.06 6.55 15.17
CA GLU A 146 0.24 7.44 15.98
C GLU A 146 1.06 8.45 16.83
N HIS A 147 2.36 8.20 17.02
CA HIS A 147 3.29 9.03 17.78
C HIS A 147 4.61 9.30 17.03
N LEU A 148 4.56 9.29 15.68
CA LEU A 148 5.74 9.31 14.82
C LEU A 148 6.65 10.50 15.09
N SER A 149 6.11 11.70 15.20
CA SER A 149 6.91 12.94 15.35
C SER A 149 7.80 12.90 16.60
N ARG A 150 7.28 12.35 17.70
CA ARG A 150 8.02 12.20 18.96
C ARG A 150 9.20 11.24 18.78
N ALA A 151 8.99 10.10 18.14
CA ALA A 151 10.04 9.12 17.90
C ALA A 151 11.12 9.70 16.97
N ILE A 152 10.71 10.33 15.87
CA ILE A 152 11.62 10.97 14.89
C ILE A 152 12.44 12.08 15.54
N GLN A 153 11.82 12.98 16.31
CA GLN A 153 12.52 14.07 16.97
C GLN A 153 13.53 13.56 18.02
N LYS A 154 13.14 12.54 18.81
CA LYS A 154 13.98 12.02 19.89
C LYS A 154 15.16 11.21 19.37
N GLU A 155 14.93 10.31 18.42
CA GLU A 155 15.92 9.31 18.01
C GLU A 155 16.77 9.78 16.82
N LEU A 156 16.22 10.63 15.94
CA LEU A 156 16.89 11.07 14.72
C LEU A 156 17.12 12.58 14.65
N GLY A 157 16.30 13.39 15.33
CA GLY A 157 16.37 14.85 15.24
C GLY A 157 16.00 15.41 13.86
N LEU A 158 15.21 14.65 13.07
CA LEU A 158 14.87 14.92 11.68
C LEU A 158 13.40 15.37 11.49
N LEU A 159 12.82 16.05 12.47
CA LEU A 159 11.44 16.50 12.35
C LEU A 159 11.32 17.58 11.25
N GLY A 160 10.35 17.42 10.35
CA GLY A 160 10.06 18.38 9.29
C GLY A 160 11.06 18.40 8.15
N THR A 161 11.92 17.39 8.01
CA THR A 161 13.00 17.37 7.00
C THR A 161 12.75 16.40 5.85
N PHE A 162 11.83 15.44 5.99
CA PHE A 162 11.63 14.40 4.99
C PHE A 162 10.94 14.90 3.72
N ASP A 163 11.44 14.44 2.57
CA ASP A 163 10.84 14.67 1.26
C ASP A 163 9.67 13.73 1.00
N LEU A 164 9.79 12.50 1.49
CA LEU A 164 8.84 11.41 1.28
C LEU A 164 8.60 10.66 2.58
N ILE A 165 7.33 10.41 2.88
CA ILE A 165 6.91 9.35 3.78
C ILE A 165 6.22 8.28 2.95
N VAL A 166 6.68 7.04 3.08
CA VAL A 166 6.10 5.89 2.38
C VAL A 166 5.69 4.82 3.38
N ALA A 167 4.54 4.19 3.14
CA ALA A 167 4.13 3.03 3.89
C ALA A 167 3.46 2.01 2.95
N SER A 168 3.91 0.77 3.00
CA SER A 168 3.36 -0.32 2.18
C SER A 168 2.67 -1.32 3.09
N HIS A 169 1.35 -1.44 2.98
CA HIS A 169 0.54 -2.41 3.73
C HIS A 169 0.82 -2.31 5.25
N THR A 170 0.69 -1.08 5.75
CA THR A 170 0.92 -0.72 7.15
C THR A 170 -0.19 0.18 7.69
N TYR A 171 -0.74 1.07 6.86
CA TYR A 171 -1.76 2.03 7.27
C TYR A 171 -3.09 1.37 7.65
N GLU A 172 -3.43 0.22 7.07
CA GLU A 172 -4.60 -0.59 7.40
C GLU A 172 -4.54 -1.27 8.78
N HIS A 173 -3.40 -1.17 9.47
CA HIS A 173 -3.17 -1.74 10.81
C HIS A 173 -3.17 -0.70 11.93
N VAL A 174 -3.45 0.57 11.63
CA VAL A 174 -3.46 1.66 12.61
C VAL A 174 -4.83 1.78 13.28
N PHE A 175 -4.86 2.29 14.50
CA PHE A 175 -6.12 2.54 15.21
C PHE A 175 -6.57 4.00 15.12
N GLN A 176 -5.65 4.92 14.83
CA GLN A 176 -5.93 6.36 14.75
C GLN A 176 -5.51 6.94 13.39
N PRO A 177 -6.20 6.59 12.29
CA PRO A 177 -5.77 6.90 10.93
C PRO A 177 -5.55 8.39 10.68
N ILE A 178 -6.42 9.26 11.21
CA ILE A 178 -6.29 10.72 11.06
C ILE A 178 -5.08 11.25 11.85
N GLN A 179 -4.81 10.71 13.05
CA GLN A 179 -3.64 11.08 13.83
C GLN A 179 -2.35 10.67 13.12
N CYS A 180 -2.29 9.46 12.57
CA CYS A 180 -1.15 9.00 11.78
C CYS A 180 -0.83 9.96 10.61
N LEU A 181 -1.85 10.46 9.91
CA LEU A 181 -1.66 11.45 8.84
C LEU A 181 -1.10 12.78 9.37
N LYS A 182 -1.60 13.28 10.50
CA LYS A 182 -1.08 14.50 11.15
C LYS A 182 0.38 14.33 11.57
N GLU A 183 0.71 13.20 12.17
CA GLU A 183 2.07 12.85 12.59
C GLU A 183 3.04 12.72 11.41
N ALA A 184 2.60 12.09 10.32
CA ALA A 184 3.35 12.06 9.05
C ALA A 184 3.59 13.47 8.52
N ALA A 185 2.57 14.33 8.53
CA ALA A 185 2.73 15.71 8.10
C ALA A 185 3.73 16.49 8.97
N LEU A 186 3.80 16.28 10.28
CA LEU A 186 4.82 16.93 11.13
C LEU A 186 6.26 16.52 10.73
N CYS A 187 6.44 15.29 10.25
CA CYS A 187 7.75 14.78 9.85
C CYS A 187 8.19 15.26 8.45
N LEU A 188 7.24 15.53 7.54
CA LEU A 188 7.52 16.01 6.20
C LEU A 188 7.94 17.49 6.17
N LYS A 189 8.79 17.87 5.22
CA LYS A 189 8.98 19.28 4.85
C LYS A 189 7.74 19.83 4.14
N LYS A 190 7.58 21.17 4.06
CA LYS A 190 6.50 21.77 3.25
C LYS A 190 6.61 21.31 1.79
N GLY A 191 5.51 20.85 1.20
CA GLY A 191 5.51 20.27 -0.15
C GLY A 191 6.09 18.85 -0.24
N GLY A 192 6.48 18.22 0.87
CA GLY A 192 6.83 16.80 0.92
C GLY A 192 5.62 15.91 0.65
N VAL A 193 5.89 14.65 0.31
CA VAL A 193 4.87 13.70 -0.19
C VAL A 193 4.61 12.61 0.84
N VAL A 194 3.34 12.20 0.97
CA VAL A 194 2.98 10.92 1.56
C VAL A 194 2.52 9.98 0.45
N ALA A 195 3.02 8.74 0.46
CA ALA A 195 2.73 7.69 -0.51
C ALA A 195 2.37 6.39 0.21
N LEU A 196 1.13 5.92 0.07
CA LEU A 196 0.63 4.76 0.78
C LEU A 196 0.20 3.68 -0.22
N PHE A 197 0.53 2.43 0.07
CA PHE A 197 -0.08 1.27 -0.59
C PHE A 197 -0.94 0.53 0.42
N VAL A 198 -2.25 0.43 0.16
CA VAL A 198 -3.21 -0.14 1.12
C VAL A 198 -4.14 -1.14 0.44
N PRO A 199 -4.51 -2.24 1.11
CA PRO A 199 -5.54 -3.15 0.62
C PRO A 199 -6.81 -2.41 0.22
N ASN A 200 -7.38 -2.81 -0.92
CA ASN A 200 -8.63 -2.25 -1.42
C ASN A 200 -9.81 -2.89 -0.66
N GLY A 201 -10.51 -2.10 0.16
CA GLY A 201 -11.62 -2.56 0.99
C GLY A 201 -12.84 -3.07 0.21
N TYR A 202 -12.96 -2.77 -1.09
CA TYR A 202 -13.98 -3.35 -1.96
C TYR A 202 -13.56 -4.69 -2.57
N SER A 203 -12.28 -5.04 -2.51
CA SER A 203 -11.75 -6.26 -3.08
C SER A 203 -12.29 -7.49 -2.35
N ASP A 204 -12.65 -8.50 -3.14
CA ASP A 204 -12.97 -9.83 -2.65
C ASP A 204 -11.77 -10.80 -2.78
N ASP A 205 -10.56 -10.28 -2.98
CA ASP A 205 -9.34 -11.07 -3.12
C ASP A 205 -9.11 -11.94 -1.87
N PRO A 206 -8.93 -13.26 -2.03
CA PRO A 206 -8.75 -14.18 -0.91
C PRO A 206 -7.55 -13.84 -0.02
N ALA A 207 -6.51 -13.18 -0.56
CA ALA A 207 -5.28 -12.88 0.18
C ALA A 207 -5.53 -11.98 1.40
N PHE A 208 -6.54 -11.10 1.36
CA PHE A 208 -6.84 -10.18 2.47
C PHE A 208 -7.79 -10.77 3.50
N ARG A 209 -8.54 -11.82 3.16
CA ARG A 209 -9.54 -12.42 4.06
C ARG A 209 -8.94 -13.19 5.22
N THR A 210 -7.66 -13.53 5.15
CA THR A 210 -6.96 -14.29 6.18
C THR A 210 -6.13 -13.43 7.13
N GLU A 211 -5.95 -12.13 6.83
CA GLU A 211 -5.12 -11.26 7.66
C GLU A 211 -5.94 -10.67 8.81
N ILE A 212 -5.86 -11.33 9.97
CA ILE A 212 -6.63 -10.99 11.18
C ILE A 212 -6.16 -9.70 11.86
N THR A 213 -5.02 -9.15 11.43
CA THR A 213 -4.42 -7.96 12.06
C THR A 213 -4.84 -6.65 11.40
N HIS A 214 -5.64 -6.68 10.33
CA HIS A 214 -6.22 -5.46 9.74
C HIS A 214 -7.22 -4.83 10.72
N THR A 215 -7.05 -3.54 10.98
CA THR A 215 -8.00 -2.73 11.77
C THR A 215 -8.93 -1.94 10.85
N LEU A 216 -8.51 -1.68 9.61
CA LEU A 216 -9.25 -0.88 8.64
C LEU A 216 -9.41 -1.64 7.31
N PHE A 217 -10.60 -1.53 6.71
CA PHE A 217 -10.86 -1.94 5.32
C PHE A 217 -11.11 -0.68 4.50
N LEU A 218 -10.03 -0.13 3.96
CA LEU A 218 -10.02 1.21 3.36
C LEU A 218 -10.72 1.23 2.00
N VAL A 219 -11.73 2.09 1.87
CA VAL A 219 -12.40 2.41 0.60
C VAL A 219 -12.15 3.88 0.23
N PRO A 220 -12.29 4.29 -1.04
CA PRO A 220 -11.92 5.64 -1.49
C PRO A 220 -12.54 6.77 -0.68
N ASP A 221 -13.84 6.69 -0.36
CA ASP A 221 -14.53 7.73 0.41
C ASP A 221 -13.97 7.88 1.83
N MET A 222 -13.68 6.76 2.50
CA MET A 222 -13.05 6.77 3.83
C MET A 222 -11.64 7.37 3.78
N ILE A 223 -10.85 7.02 2.76
CA ILE A 223 -9.51 7.57 2.57
C ILE A 223 -9.60 9.09 2.38
N GLN A 224 -10.51 9.55 1.50
CA GLN A 224 -10.73 10.96 1.24
C GLN A 224 -11.10 11.71 2.54
N GLU A 225 -12.06 11.18 3.30
CA GLU A 225 -12.49 11.73 4.60
C GLU A 225 -11.31 11.83 5.59
N PHE A 226 -10.48 10.78 5.72
CA PHE A 226 -9.32 10.81 6.61
C PHE A 226 -8.31 11.89 6.24
N PHE A 227 -8.02 12.06 4.95
CA PHE A 227 -7.11 13.11 4.47
C PHE A 227 -7.72 14.50 4.67
N GLU A 228 -9.01 14.69 4.44
CA GLU A 228 -9.72 15.95 4.67
C GLU A 228 -9.70 16.35 6.15
N HIS A 229 -10.02 15.44 7.06
CA HIS A 229 -9.99 15.69 8.50
C HIS A 229 -8.58 15.82 9.08
N SER A 230 -7.55 15.31 8.39
CA SER A 230 -6.17 15.59 8.76
C SER A 230 -5.81 17.07 8.56
N GLN A 231 -6.48 17.75 7.61
CA GLN A 231 -6.21 19.13 7.16
C GLN A 231 -4.75 19.41 6.78
N SER A 232 -3.92 18.38 6.66
CA SER A 232 -2.46 18.50 6.54
C SER A 232 -1.97 18.38 5.10
N PHE A 233 -2.81 17.82 4.23
CA PHE A 233 -2.46 17.47 2.86
C PHE A 233 -3.39 18.11 1.84
N ARG A 234 -2.90 18.21 0.60
CA ARG A 234 -3.61 18.62 -0.61
C ARG A 234 -3.29 17.63 -1.74
N ASP A 235 -3.98 17.78 -2.87
CA ASP A 235 -3.75 17.01 -4.08
C ASP A 235 -3.81 15.49 -3.81
N VAL A 236 -4.80 15.07 -3.02
CA VAL A 236 -5.02 13.67 -2.66
C VAL A 236 -5.46 12.91 -3.90
N THR A 237 -4.75 11.82 -4.22
CA THR A 237 -5.10 10.92 -5.32
C THR A 237 -5.22 9.50 -4.80
N ILE A 238 -6.24 8.77 -5.27
CA ILE A 238 -6.47 7.37 -4.94
C ILE A 238 -6.57 6.62 -6.27
N GLU A 239 -5.59 5.75 -6.54
CA GLU A 239 -5.46 5.04 -7.81
C GLU A 239 -5.38 3.53 -7.54
N ASN A 240 -5.92 2.70 -8.42
CA ASN A 240 -5.62 1.28 -8.37
C ASN A 240 -4.12 1.06 -8.64
N PHE A 241 -3.42 0.40 -7.72
CA PHE A 241 -2.04 -0.04 -7.96
C PHE A 241 -2.06 -1.42 -8.60
N ARG A 242 -2.61 -2.41 -7.90
CA ARG A 242 -2.93 -3.73 -8.44
C ARG A 242 -4.46 -3.87 -8.50
N PRO A 243 -5.05 -4.01 -9.70
CA PRO A 243 -6.50 -4.14 -9.87
C PRO A 243 -7.12 -5.24 -9.01
N ASN A 244 -8.23 -4.93 -8.35
CA ASN A 244 -8.89 -5.79 -7.35
C ASN A 244 -7.97 -6.24 -6.20
N PHE A 245 -6.94 -5.47 -5.85
CA PHE A 245 -6.03 -5.84 -4.77
C PHE A 245 -5.72 -4.67 -3.84
N ASP A 246 -5.01 -3.65 -4.31
CA ASP A 246 -4.60 -2.53 -3.47
C ASP A 246 -4.63 -1.19 -4.21
N PHE A 247 -4.75 -0.13 -3.42
CA PHE A 247 -4.67 1.24 -3.87
C PHE A 247 -3.27 1.79 -3.69
N PHE A 248 -2.87 2.68 -4.60
CA PHE A 248 -1.83 3.67 -4.39
C PHE A 248 -2.51 5.00 -4.02
N ILE A 249 -2.23 5.48 -2.82
CA ILE A 249 -2.70 6.77 -2.33
C ILE A 249 -1.50 7.70 -2.26
N SER A 250 -1.66 8.93 -2.74
CA SER A 250 -0.63 9.95 -2.54
C SER A 250 -1.22 11.31 -2.26
N ALA A 251 -0.50 12.13 -1.52
CA ALA A 251 -0.87 13.52 -1.26
C ALA A 251 0.37 14.36 -0.95
N VAL A 252 0.23 15.68 -1.06
CA VAL A 252 1.30 16.64 -0.84
C VAL A 252 1.02 17.42 0.44
N LYS A 253 2.02 17.56 1.31
CA LYS A 253 1.93 18.38 2.53
C LYS A 253 1.72 19.85 2.17
N ARG A 254 0.75 20.48 2.85
CA ARG A 254 0.43 21.92 2.72
C ARG A 254 1.57 22.83 3.18
#